data_AF-A0A4P9WPU2-F1
#
_entry.id   AF-A0A4P9WPU2-F1
#
_cell.length_a   1.000
_cell.length_b   1.000
_cell.length_c   1.000
_cell.angle_alpha   90.00
_cell.angle_beta   90.00
_cell.angle_gamma   90.00
#
_symmetry.space_group_name_H-M   'P 1'
#
loop_
_entity.id
_entity.type
_entity.pdbx_description
1 polymer ?
#
loop_
_entity_poly.entity_id
_entity_poly.type
_entity_poly.pdbx_seq_one_letter_code
_entity_poly.pdbx_strand_id
1 'polypeptide(L)'
;MNVLLDGKELDWQTTGLLDRGFHEWFNEEGGLSVGEHVLEFRLGIPANVTAPIRQLCSVSLAEFGGEDTYKYDNSYIGAFPTFDLYNRKTYRPTNEGCLMRNMSSTVFCPVCIEGLWQNLLSKISLIDSLTATCDGATGTTTLSLVVLPLAHFRTANVIRVPGERYIVRWTRNGRHVPEWDDKFEVAVEKGLEGVWAVDVKFETPEVRVDTNKVLKSSKKIKVGTC
;
A
#
# COMPACT_ATOMS: atom_id res chain seq x y z
N MET A 1 13.25 35.24 -23.24
CA MET A 1 13.01 34.02 -24.05
C MET A 1 11.53 33.83 -24.04
N ASN A 2 10.93 33.80 -25.21
CA ASN A 2 9.49 33.74 -25.38
C ASN A 2 9.19 32.39 -26.02
N VAL A 3 8.25 31.65 -25.44
CA VAL A 3 7.83 30.34 -25.96
C VAL A 3 6.41 30.49 -26.47
N LEU A 4 6.19 30.06 -27.70
CA LEU A 4 4.89 30.18 -28.35
C LEU A 4 4.36 28.80 -28.70
N LEU A 5 3.07 28.59 -28.46
CA LEU A 5 2.31 27.45 -28.95
C LEU A 5 1.30 27.96 -29.97
N ASP A 6 1.43 27.52 -31.21
CA ASP A 6 0.60 27.96 -32.35
C ASP A 6 0.56 29.49 -32.49
N GLY A 7 1.70 30.14 -32.24
CA GLY A 7 1.86 31.58 -32.31
C GLY A 7 1.31 32.37 -31.11
N LYS A 8 0.75 31.70 -30.09
CA LYS A 8 0.35 32.33 -28.82
C LYS A 8 1.46 32.16 -27.79
N GLU A 9 1.84 33.26 -27.14
CA GLU A 9 2.84 33.23 -26.08
C GLU A 9 2.31 32.48 -24.86
N LEU A 10 3.12 31.56 -24.32
CA LEU A 10 2.81 30.79 -23.14
C LEU A 10 3.35 31.49 -21.89
N ASP A 11 2.56 31.49 -20.81
CA ASP A 11 2.95 32.06 -19.52
C ASP A 11 3.81 31.05 -18.74
N TRP A 12 5.10 30.99 -19.07
CA TRP A 12 6.05 30.03 -18.48
C TRP A 12 6.51 30.46 -17.09
N GLN A 13 6.32 29.59 -16.10
CA GLN A 13 6.97 29.73 -14.81
C GLN A 13 8.40 29.20 -14.89
N THR A 14 9.36 30.04 -14.55
CA THR A 14 10.79 29.71 -14.60
C THR A 14 11.35 29.51 -13.21
N THR A 15 12.01 28.39 -12.98
CA THR A 15 12.75 28.10 -11.74
C THR A 15 14.20 27.71 -12.07
N GLY A 16 15.09 27.79 -11.09
CA GLY A 16 16.50 27.40 -11.25
C GLY A 16 17.49 28.56 -11.23
N LEU A 17 18.71 28.30 -11.72
CA LEU A 17 19.84 29.24 -11.74
C LEU A 17 20.16 29.67 -13.18
N LEU A 18 21.03 30.68 -13.34
CA LEU A 18 21.44 31.19 -14.65
C LEU A 18 22.01 30.09 -15.58
N ASP A 19 22.69 29.09 -15.01
CA ASP A 19 23.29 27.96 -15.74
C ASP A 19 22.28 26.85 -16.08
N ARG A 20 21.16 26.77 -15.35
CA ARG A 20 20.12 25.75 -15.54
C ARG A 20 18.76 26.27 -15.09
N GLY A 21 17.95 26.64 -16.07
CA GLY A 21 16.54 26.98 -15.89
C GLY A 21 15.65 25.79 -16.21
N PHE A 22 14.65 25.58 -15.38
CA PHE A 22 13.49 24.75 -15.68
C PHE A 22 12.32 25.68 -15.94
N HIS A 23 11.57 25.40 -16.99
CA HIS A 23 10.45 26.21 -17.38
C HIS A 23 9.24 25.32 -17.59
N GLU A 24 8.14 25.68 -16.95
CA GLU A 24 6.93 24.89 -16.92
C GLU A 24 5.73 25.76 -17.28
N TRP A 25 4.81 25.18 -18.04
CA TRP A 25 3.51 25.74 -18.34
C TRP A 25 2.49 24.62 -18.27
N PHE A 26 1.36 24.91 -17.63
CA PHE A 26 0.28 23.96 -17.41
C PHE A 26 -1.06 24.63 -17.65
N ASN A 27 -1.96 23.93 -18.32
CA ASN A 27 -3.32 24.38 -18.60
C ASN A 27 -4.31 23.26 -18.25
N GLU A 28 -5.14 23.51 -17.24
CA GLU A 28 -6.16 22.57 -16.77
C GLU A 28 -7.48 22.67 -17.55
N GLU A 29 -7.73 23.81 -18.20
CA GLU A 29 -9.04 24.14 -18.76
C GLU A 29 -9.15 23.84 -20.27
N GLY A 30 -8.02 23.57 -20.94
CA GLY A 30 -7.98 23.39 -22.38
C GLY A 30 -7.00 22.31 -22.84
N GLY A 31 -7.36 21.63 -23.92
CA GLY A 31 -6.49 20.71 -24.67
C GLY A 31 -6.02 21.31 -25.99
N LEU A 32 -5.20 20.54 -26.70
CA LEU A 32 -4.82 20.81 -28.07
C LEU A 32 -5.98 20.44 -28.99
N SER A 33 -6.22 21.25 -30.02
CA SER A 33 -7.17 20.88 -31.06
C SER A 33 -6.65 19.67 -31.85
N VAL A 34 -7.52 18.97 -32.58
CA VAL A 34 -7.03 17.94 -33.51
C VAL A 34 -6.21 18.59 -34.62
N GLY A 35 -4.93 18.21 -34.76
CA GLY A 35 -4.08 18.67 -35.85
C GLY A 35 -2.59 18.70 -35.51
N GLU A 36 -1.83 19.39 -36.37
CA GLU A 36 -0.43 19.69 -36.13
C GLU A 36 -0.29 20.96 -35.30
N HIS A 37 0.61 20.93 -34.32
CA HIS A 37 0.89 22.04 -33.42
C HIS A 37 2.36 22.43 -33.50
N VAL A 38 2.64 23.73 -33.37
CA VAL A 38 3.99 24.28 -33.45
C VAL A 38 4.37 24.91 -32.12
N LEU A 39 5.37 24.32 -31.45
CA LEU A 39 6.02 24.88 -30.28
C LEU A 39 7.31 25.60 -30.70
N GLU A 40 7.34 26.92 -30.55
CA GLU A 40 8.44 27.78 -30.99
C GLU A 40 9.18 28.40 -29.79
N PHE A 41 10.51 28.34 -29.81
CA PHE A 41 11.37 28.92 -28.79
C PHE A 41 12.14 30.12 -29.35
N ARG A 42 11.85 31.32 -28.86
CA ARG A 42 12.50 32.57 -29.27
C ARG A 42 13.39 33.12 -28.16
N LEU A 43 14.70 33.14 -28.36
CA LEU A 43 15.66 33.67 -27.38
C LEU A 43 15.57 35.20 -27.22
N GLY A 44 15.08 35.91 -28.24
CA GLY A 44 14.91 37.38 -28.23
C GLY A 44 16.22 38.18 -28.20
N ILE A 45 17.37 37.52 -28.20
CA ILE A 45 18.71 38.11 -28.15
C ILE A 45 19.57 37.37 -29.17
N PRO A 46 20.32 38.07 -30.04
CA PRO A 46 21.19 37.43 -31.03
C PRO A 46 22.28 36.57 -30.37
N ALA A 47 22.67 35.51 -31.07
CA ALA A 47 23.77 34.66 -30.64
C ALA A 47 25.08 35.47 -30.64
N ASN A 48 25.87 35.33 -29.58
CA ASN A 48 27.21 35.90 -29.49
C ASN A 48 28.22 34.74 -29.39
N VAL A 49 29.16 34.68 -30.33
CA VAL A 49 30.18 33.62 -30.45
C VAL A 49 31.14 33.56 -29.26
N THR A 50 31.23 34.62 -28.45
CA THR A 50 32.03 34.64 -27.22
C THR A 50 31.23 34.39 -25.95
N ALA A 51 29.90 34.33 -26.05
CA ALA A 51 29.03 34.04 -24.91
C ALA A 51 28.87 32.51 -24.72
N PRO A 52 28.52 32.06 -23.49
CA PRO A 52 28.16 30.67 -23.26
C PRO A 52 27.06 30.18 -24.21
N ILE A 53 27.19 28.94 -24.68
CA ILE A 53 26.19 28.30 -25.54
C ILE A 53 24.86 28.23 -24.79
N ARG A 54 23.80 28.72 -25.42
CA ARG A 54 22.44 28.57 -24.94
C ARG A 54 21.82 27.40 -25.69
N GLN A 55 21.52 26.33 -24.97
CA GLN A 55 21.01 25.09 -25.55
C GLN A 55 19.66 24.73 -24.96
N LEU A 56 18.75 24.27 -25.82
CA LEU A 56 17.55 23.58 -25.40
C LEU A 56 17.92 22.12 -25.10
N CYS A 57 17.97 21.76 -23.82
CA CYS A 57 18.44 20.43 -23.41
C CYS A 57 17.37 19.34 -23.57
N SER A 58 16.12 19.66 -23.24
CA SER A 58 14.99 18.73 -23.33
C SER A 58 13.68 19.51 -23.42
N VAL A 59 12.75 18.99 -24.22
CA VAL A 59 11.36 19.44 -24.25
C VAL A 59 10.49 18.23 -23.98
N SER A 60 9.57 18.37 -23.04
CA SER A 60 8.51 17.38 -22.80
C SER A 60 7.18 18.08 -22.93
N LEU A 61 6.32 17.55 -23.80
CA LEU A 61 4.95 17.99 -23.96
C LEU A 61 4.06 16.79 -23.66
N ALA A 62 3.13 16.96 -22.74
CA ALA A 62 2.15 15.93 -22.39
C ALA A 62 0.76 16.55 -22.42
N GLU A 63 -0.11 15.95 -23.22
CA GLU A 63 -1.54 16.19 -23.15
C GLU A 63 -2.20 15.02 -22.43
N PHE A 64 -3.10 15.34 -21.52
CA PHE A 64 -3.84 14.36 -20.76
C PHE A 64 -5.30 14.39 -21.23
N GLY A 65 -5.96 13.24 -21.12
CA GLY A 65 -7.39 13.18 -21.38
C GLY A 65 -8.18 14.06 -20.39
N GLY A 66 -9.42 14.38 -20.73
CA GLY A 66 -10.31 15.13 -19.83
C GLY A 66 -10.56 14.40 -18.52
N GLU A 67 -11.16 15.09 -17.56
CA GLU A 67 -11.44 14.56 -16.22
C GLU A 67 -12.31 13.28 -16.21
N ASP A 68 -13.07 13.00 -17.26
CA ASP A 68 -13.78 11.72 -17.42
C ASP A 68 -12.85 10.52 -17.64
N THR A 69 -11.63 10.77 -18.14
CA THR A 69 -10.64 9.74 -18.52
C THR A 69 -9.36 9.78 -17.68
N TYR A 70 -8.90 10.95 -17.27
CA TYR A 70 -7.72 11.15 -16.43
C TYR A 70 -8.07 12.06 -15.26
N LYS A 71 -7.88 11.56 -14.03
CA LYS A 71 -8.14 12.31 -12.80
C LYS A 71 -6.86 12.93 -12.29
N TYR A 72 -6.78 14.26 -12.29
CA TYR A 72 -5.67 15.01 -11.71
C TYR A 72 -5.70 15.12 -10.19
N ASP A 73 -6.84 14.83 -9.57
CA ASP A 73 -6.98 14.81 -8.13
C ASP A 73 -6.02 13.78 -7.51
N ASN A 74 -5.04 14.30 -6.76
CA ASN A 74 -4.04 13.53 -6.02
C ASN A 74 -4.63 12.59 -4.97
N SER A 75 -5.89 12.80 -4.56
CA SER A 75 -6.63 11.93 -3.64
C SER A 75 -7.40 10.82 -4.34
N TYR A 76 -7.58 10.90 -5.66
CA TYR A 76 -8.30 9.90 -6.43
C TYR A 76 -7.47 8.62 -6.61
N ILE A 77 -8.09 7.46 -6.37
CA ILE A 77 -7.44 6.16 -6.54
C ILE A 77 -7.89 5.58 -7.89
N GLY A 78 -7.00 5.64 -8.87
CA GLY A 78 -7.20 5.09 -10.21
C GLY A 78 -5.95 4.41 -10.75
N ALA A 79 -6.09 3.69 -11.86
CA ALA A 79 -4.99 3.10 -12.61
C ALA A 79 -5.12 3.54 -14.07
N PHE A 80 -4.19 4.39 -14.52
CA PHE A 80 -4.24 4.99 -15.84
C PHE A 80 -3.26 4.26 -16.77
N PRO A 81 -3.66 4.01 -18.02
CA PRO A 81 -2.82 3.29 -18.95
C PRO A 81 -1.58 4.12 -19.32
N THR A 82 -0.43 3.47 -19.31
CA THR A 82 0.85 4.02 -19.77
C THR A 82 1.48 3.07 -20.77
N PHE A 83 2.46 3.50 -21.55
CA PHE A 83 3.19 2.62 -22.47
C PHE A 83 4.64 2.53 -22.03
N ASP A 84 5.19 1.30 -21.99
CA ASP A 84 6.61 1.11 -21.74
C ASP A 84 7.45 1.39 -23.00
N LEU A 85 8.78 1.31 -22.87
CA LEU A 85 9.72 1.54 -23.98
C LEU A 85 9.60 0.53 -25.14
N TYR A 86 8.82 -0.55 -24.97
CA TYR A 86 8.49 -1.54 -26.00
C TYR A 86 7.06 -1.36 -26.53
N ASN A 87 6.43 -0.22 -26.25
CA ASN A 87 5.05 0.09 -26.60
C ASN A 87 4.01 -0.88 -26.01
N ARG A 88 4.32 -1.52 -24.87
CA ARG A 88 3.38 -2.39 -24.17
C ARG A 88 2.58 -1.56 -23.18
N LYS A 89 1.26 -1.77 -23.20
CA LYS A 89 0.35 -1.14 -22.24
C LYS A 89 0.67 -1.62 -20.83
N THR A 90 1.00 -0.67 -19.98
CA THR A 90 1.20 -0.78 -18.54
C THR A 90 0.18 0.12 -17.83
N TYR A 91 0.18 0.14 -16.50
CA TYR A 91 -0.69 1.01 -15.72
C TYR A 91 0.10 1.74 -14.64
N ARG A 92 -0.21 3.02 -14.43
CA ARG A 92 0.36 3.85 -13.37
C ARG A 92 -0.79 4.54 -12.60
N PRO A 93 -0.78 4.53 -11.26
CA PRO A 93 -1.72 5.33 -10.48
C PRO A 93 -1.33 6.81 -10.49
N THR A 94 -2.28 7.69 -10.17
CA THR A 94 -2.03 9.13 -9.95
C THR A 94 -2.12 9.55 -8.47
N ASN A 95 -2.58 8.66 -7.59
CA ASN A 95 -2.80 8.95 -6.18
C ASN A 95 -1.49 9.24 -5.41
N GLU A 96 -1.40 10.37 -4.72
CA GLU A 96 -0.24 10.77 -3.90
C GLU A 96 -0.04 9.90 -2.65
N GLY A 97 -1.08 9.22 -2.19
CA GLY A 97 -0.99 8.21 -1.13
C GLY A 97 -0.35 6.90 -1.59
N CYS A 98 -0.06 6.72 -2.89
CA CYS A 98 0.69 5.56 -3.34
C CYS A 98 2.09 5.51 -2.72
N LEU A 99 2.54 4.27 -2.44
CA LEU A 99 3.85 4.00 -1.85
C LEU A 99 4.96 4.73 -2.64
N MET A 100 5.79 5.49 -1.92
CA MET A 100 6.90 6.30 -2.44
C MET A 100 6.54 7.48 -3.35
N ARG A 101 5.26 7.84 -3.50
CA ARG A 101 4.88 9.03 -4.30
C ARG A 101 4.99 10.31 -3.48
N ASN A 102 4.41 10.32 -2.28
CA ASN A 102 4.61 11.36 -1.28
C ASN A 102 5.35 10.81 -0.06
N MET A 103 6.66 11.01 -0.01
CA MET A 103 7.52 10.57 1.10
C MET A 103 7.28 11.32 2.41
N SER A 104 6.58 12.45 2.37
CA SER A 104 6.19 13.21 3.56
C SER A 104 4.87 12.74 4.15
N SER A 105 4.11 11.89 3.44
CA SER A 105 2.87 11.31 3.96
C SER A 105 3.18 10.20 4.97
N THR A 106 2.45 10.20 6.09
CA THR A 106 2.44 9.11 7.07
C THR A 106 1.37 8.06 6.78
N VAL A 107 0.55 8.27 5.75
CA VAL A 107 -0.59 7.42 5.40
C VAL A 107 -0.46 6.97 3.95
N PHE A 108 -0.58 5.67 3.72
CA PHE A 108 -0.65 5.08 2.39
C PHE A 108 -2.09 4.98 1.90
N CYS A 109 -2.25 4.92 0.58
CA CYS A 109 -3.55 4.65 -0.01
C CYS A 109 -4.04 3.23 0.34
N PRO A 110 -5.36 2.98 0.40
CA PRO A 110 -5.94 1.68 0.72
C PRO A 110 -5.35 0.50 -0.07
N VAL A 111 -5.06 0.69 -1.36
CA VAL A 111 -4.49 -0.36 -2.23
C VAL A 111 -3.07 -0.73 -1.79
N CYS A 112 -2.25 0.26 -1.43
CA CYS A 112 -0.89 0.02 -0.94
C CYS A 112 -0.89 -0.62 0.45
N ILE A 113 -1.79 -0.21 1.35
CA ILE A 113 -1.96 -0.84 2.67
C ILE A 113 -2.33 -2.32 2.51
N GLU A 114 -3.32 -2.63 1.66
CA GLU A 114 -3.73 -4.00 1.36
C GLU A 114 -2.56 -4.83 0.80
N GLY A 115 -1.78 -4.27 -0.13
CA GLY A 115 -0.58 -4.91 -0.67
C GLY A 115 0.51 -5.14 0.38
N LEU A 116 0.70 -4.22 1.33
CA LEU A 116 1.65 -4.38 2.43
C LEU A 116 1.24 -5.52 3.37
N TRP A 117 -0.04 -5.60 3.73
CA TRP A 117 -0.57 -6.73 4.50
C TRP A 117 -0.29 -8.08 3.83
N GLN A 118 -0.60 -8.18 2.53
CA GLN A 118 -0.38 -9.39 1.75
C GLN A 118 1.11 -9.79 1.72
N ASN A 119 2.01 -8.83 1.53
CA ASN A 119 3.45 -9.08 1.48
C ASN A 119 4.04 -9.44 2.85
N LEU A 120 3.66 -8.75 3.91
CA LEU A 120 4.20 -8.99 5.26
C LEU A 120 3.71 -10.32 5.82
N LEU A 121 2.39 -10.57 5.78
CA LEU A 121 1.79 -11.82 6.28
C LEU A 121 2.14 -13.05 5.43
N SER A 122 2.65 -12.88 4.21
CA SER A 122 3.24 -14.00 3.47
C SER A 122 4.54 -14.53 4.12
N LYS A 123 5.19 -13.74 4.97
CA LYS A 123 6.48 -14.06 5.60
C LYS A 123 6.39 -14.29 7.11
N ILE A 124 5.28 -13.90 7.73
CA ILE A 124 5.08 -14.00 9.19
C ILE A 124 3.78 -14.76 9.50
N SER A 125 3.77 -15.50 10.60
CA SER A 125 2.57 -16.17 11.10
C SER A 125 1.83 -15.26 12.07
N LEU A 126 0.50 -15.26 12.01
CA LEU A 126 -0.35 -14.61 13.02
C LEU A 126 -0.20 -15.22 14.42
N ILE A 127 0.16 -16.50 14.48
CA ILE A 127 0.41 -17.25 15.72
C ILE A 127 1.91 -17.19 15.99
N ASP A 128 2.29 -16.56 17.10
CA ASP A 128 3.66 -16.48 17.57
C ASP A 128 4.01 -17.78 18.34
N SER A 129 3.25 -18.09 19.40
CA SER A 129 3.43 -19.31 20.17
C SER A 129 2.11 -19.98 20.55
N LEU A 130 2.17 -21.29 20.72
CA LEU A 130 1.12 -22.12 21.27
C LEU A 130 1.80 -23.05 22.26
N THR A 131 1.48 -22.90 23.54
CA THR A 131 2.15 -23.64 24.63
C THR A 131 1.12 -24.36 25.49
N ALA A 132 1.55 -25.46 26.08
CA ALA A 132 0.79 -26.21 27.08
C ALA A 132 1.63 -26.24 28.36
N THR A 133 1.13 -25.64 29.43
CA THR A 133 1.75 -25.66 30.74
C THR A 133 0.95 -26.52 31.69
N CYS A 134 1.65 -27.30 32.51
CA CYS A 134 1.05 -28.19 33.49
C CYS A 134 1.39 -27.68 34.89
N ASP A 135 0.38 -27.46 35.72
CA ASP A 135 0.58 -27.23 37.14
C ASP A 135 0.51 -28.56 37.89
N GLY A 136 1.67 -29.09 38.29
CA GLY A 136 1.77 -30.35 39.01
C GLY A 136 1.14 -30.34 40.42
N ALA A 137 0.83 -29.17 40.99
CA ALA A 137 0.18 -29.08 42.29
C ALA A 137 -1.34 -29.26 42.19
N THR A 138 -1.96 -28.75 41.12
CA THR A 138 -3.42 -28.81 40.89
C THR A 138 -3.84 -29.86 39.86
N GLY A 139 -2.90 -30.36 39.06
CA GLY A 139 -3.16 -31.21 37.90
C GLY A 139 -3.69 -30.44 36.68
N THR A 140 -3.81 -29.12 36.77
CA THR A 140 -4.40 -28.28 35.71
C THR A 140 -3.45 -28.12 34.55
N THR A 141 -3.92 -28.38 33.33
CA THR A 141 -3.21 -28.02 32.10
C THR A 141 -3.79 -26.74 31.51
N THR A 142 -2.94 -25.77 31.21
CA THR A 142 -3.30 -24.53 30.53
C THR A 142 -2.73 -24.49 29.12
N LEU A 143 -3.60 -24.31 28.14
CA LEU A 143 -3.23 -23.98 26.76
C LEU A 143 -3.20 -22.47 26.60
N SER A 144 -2.05 -21.93 26.20
CA SER A 144 -1.86 -20.50 25.95
C SER A 144 -1.52 -20.27 24.49
N LEU A 145 -2.32 -19.45 23.83
CA LEU A 145 -2.14 -18.98 22.47
C LEU A 145 -1.64 -17.54 22.50
N VAL A 146 -0.44 -17.32 21.98
CA VAL A 146 0.12 -15.98 21.77
C VAL A 146 0.04 -15.64 20.29
N VAL A 147 -0.68 -14.58 19.97
CA VAL A 147 -0.83 -14.04 18.61
C VAL A 147 -0.03 -12.74 18.45
N LEU A 148 0.23 -12.34 17.21
CA LEU A 148 0.80 -11.03 16.92
C LEU A 148 -0.09 -9.91 17.52
N PRO A 149 0.50 -8.83 18.07
CA PRO A 149 -0.22 -7.75 18.75
C PRO A 149 -0.97 -6.83 17.76
N LEU A 150 -1.94 -7.41 17.06
CA LEU A 150 -2.85 -6.77 16.12
C LEU A 150 -4.29 -6.82 16.67
N ALA A 151 -5.25 -6.25 15.94
CA ALA A 151 -6.65 -6.20 16.36
C ALA A 151 -6.80 -5.56 17.75
N HIS A 152 -7.53 -6.22 18.65
CA HIS A 152 -7.75 -5.77 20.01
C HIS A 152 -6.51 -5.84 20.91
N PHE A 153 -5.40 -6.46 20.45
CA PHE A 153 -4.12 -6.52 21.16
C PHE A 153 -3.14 -5.41 20.79
N ARG A 154 -3.52 -4.46 19.91
CA ARG A 154 -2.68 -3.28 19.63
C ARG A 154 -2.48 -2.47 20.92
N THR A 155 -1.24 -2.05 21.16
CA THR A 155 -0.88 -1.16 22.28
C THR A 155 -1.59 0.19 22.15
N ALA A 156 -1.87 0.85 23.28
CA ALA A 156 -2.69 2.06 23.34
C ALA A 156 -2.16 3.24 22.50
N ASN A 157 -0.87 3.24 22.16
CA ASN A 157 -0.22 4.30 21.39
C ASN A 157 -0.31 4.08 19.86
N VAL A 158 -0.98 3.02 19.41
CA VAL A 158 -1.14 2.70 17.98
C VAL A 158 -2.59 2.95 17.56
N ILE A 159 -2.78 3.58 16.40
CA ILE A 159 -4.10 3.81 15.81
C ILE A 159 -4.82 2.46 15.68
N ARG A 160 -5.96 2.33 16.35
CA ARG A 160 -6.84 1.17 16.21
C ARG A 160 -7.63 1.31 14.92
N VAL A 161 -7.66 0.24 14.14
CA VAL A 161 -8.46 0.16 12.92
C VAL A 161 -9.87 -0.33 13.30
N PRO A 162 -10.93 0.47 13.11
CA PRO A 162 -12.29 0.05 13.46
C PRO A 162 -12.71 -1.20 12.67
N GLY A 163 -13.27 -2.20 13.35
CA GLY A 163 -13.71 -3.46 12.72
C GLY A 163 -12.60 -4.51 12.56
N GLU A 164 -11.37 -4.21 13.00
CA GLU A 164 -10.29 -5.20 13.03
C GLU A 164 -10.44 -6.17 14.21
N ARG A 165 -10.40 -7.48 13.95
CA ARG A 165 -10.52 -8.53 14.99
C ARG A 165 -9.78 -9.82 14.64
N TYR A 166 -9.44 -10.57 15.68
CA TYR A 166 -9.09 -11.99 15.55
C TYR A 166 -10.32 -12.87 15.75
N ILE A 167 -10.39 -13.95 14.98
CA ILE A 167 -11.33 -15.04 15.15
C ILE A 167 -10.51 -16.30 15.42
N VAL A 168 -10.71 -16.92 16.57
CA VAL A 168 -9.96 -18.11 17.00
C VAL A 168 -10.90 -19.31 17.07
N ARG A 169 -10.48 -20.43 16.50
CA ARG A 169 -11.21 -21.70 16.57
C ARG A 169 -10.30 -22.81 17.05
N TRP A 170 -10.79 -23.56 18.03
CA TRP A 170 -10.06 -24.69 18.59
C TRP A 170 -10.62 -26.01 18.08
N THR A 171 -9.73 -26.94 17.75
CA THR A 171 -10.11 -28.30 17.39
C THR A 171 -9.32 -29.32 18.20
N ARG A 172 -10.01 -30.36 18.66
CA ARG A 172 -9.42 -31.53 19.33
C ARG A 172 -9.55 -32.74 18.43
N ASN A 173 -8.43 -33.36 18.06
CA ASN A 173 -8.41 -34.52 17.17
C ASN A 173 -9.28 -34.30 15.89
N GLY A 174 -9.29 -33.07 15.37
CA GLY A 174 -10.06 -32.66 14.19
C GLY A 174 -11.53 -32.30 14.44
N ARG A 175 -12.03 -32.37 15.68
CA ARG A 175 -13.39 -31.93 16.04
C ARG A 175 -13.36 -30.54 16.66
N HIS A 176 -14.20 -29.64 16.14
CA HIS A 176 -14.36 -28.28 16.66
C HIS A 176 -14.91 -28.27 18.09
N VAL A 177 -14.34 -27.42 18.94
CA VAL A 177 -14.73 -27.21 20.33
C VAL A 177 -15.30 -25.79 20.47
N PRO A 178 -16.62 -25.59 20.25
CA PRO A 178 -17.22 -24.26 20.16
C PRO A 178 -17.13 -23.44 21.45
N GLU A 179 -17.08 -24.12 22.60
CA GLU A 179 -16.95 -23.46 23.91
C GLU A 179 -15.64 -22.69 24.09
N TRP A 180 -14.65 -22.95 23.24
CA TRP A 180 -13.34 -22.33 23.28
C TRP A 180 -13.12 -21.31 22.16
N ASP A 181 -14.14 -21.08 21.32
CA ASP A 181 -14.06 -20.07 20.27
C ASP A 181 -13.70 -18.70 20.88
N ASP A 182 -12.81 -17.99 20.18
CA ASP A 182 -12.26 -16.68 20.57
C ASP A 182 -11.53 -16.65 21.93
N LYS A 183 -11.23 -17.81 22.53
CA LYS A 183 -10.35 -17.91 23.71
C LYS A 183 -8.88 -17.99 23.32
N PHE A 184 -8.05 -17.20 24.00
CA PHE A 184 -6.59 -17.20 23.85
C PHE A 184 -5.89 -17.98 24.97
N GLU A 185 -6.61 -18.27 26.05
CA GLU A 185 -6.14 -19.08 27.16
C GLU A 185 -7.26 -20.00 27.61
N VAL A 186 -6.93 -21.28 27.81
CA VAL A 186 -7.87 -22.31 28.25
C VAL A 186 -7.19 -23.18 29.29
N ALA A 187 -7.73 -23.19 30.51
CA ALA A 187 -7.28 -24.06 31.60
C ALA A 187 -8.32 -25.17 31.86
N VAL A 188 -7.87 -26.42 31.97
CA VAL A 188 -8.73 -27.57 32.31
C VAL A 188 -8.02 -28.47 33.32
N GLU A 189 -8.74 -28.88 34.36
CA GLU A 189 -8.21 -29.68 35.47
C GLU A 189 -7.83 -31.11 35.06
N LYS A 190 -8.60 -31.77 34.17
CA LYS A 190 -8.31 -33.12 33.66
C LYS A 190 -8.86 -33.31 32.24
N GLY A 191 -8.21 -34.16 31.44
CA GLY A 191 -8.77 -34.61 30.16
C GLY A 191 -8.39 -33.75 28.95
N LEU A 192 -7.25 -33.05 28.99
CA LEU A 192 -6.70 -32.24 27.89
C LEU A 192 -5.78 -33.05 26.96
N GLU A 193 -5.62 -34.36 27.16
CA GLU A 193 -4.67 -35.16 26.37
C GLU A 193 -5.11 -35.27 24.90
N GLY A 194 -4.12 -35.27 24.00
CA GLY A 194 -4.34 -35.49 22.58
C GLY A 194 -3.76 -34.37 21.71
N VAL A 195 -4.19 -34.34 20.45
CA VAL A 195 -3.72 -33.34 19.48
C VAL A 195 -4.73 -32.21 19.40
N TRP A 196 -4.26 -31.03 19.77
CA TRP A 196 -4.99 -29.78 19.64
C TRP A 196 -4.50 -29.02 18.42
N ALA A 197 -5.43 -28.43 17.69
CA ALA A 197 -5.12 -27.44 16.67
C ALA A 197 -5.89 -26.15 16.96
N VAL A 198 -5.27 -25.05 16.62
CA VAL A 198 -5.88 -23.73 16.72
C VAL A 198 -5.76 -23.03 15.37
N ASP A 199 -6.89 -22.57 14.87
CA ASP A 199 -7.01 -21.79 13.64
C ASP A 199 -7.28 -20.33 14.04
N VAL A 200 -6.41 -19.42 13.61
CA VAL A 200 -6.55 -17.99 13.82
C VAL A 200 -6.78 -17.32 12.47
N LYS A 201 -7.90 -16.60 12.35
CA LYS A 201 -8.19 -15.70 11.23
C LYS A 201 -8.08 -14.26 11.71
N PHE A 202 -7.32 -13.45 10.99
CA PHE A 202 -7.29 -12.02 11.15
C PHE A 202 -8.28 -11.36 10.18
N GLU A 203 -9.12 -10.47 10.68
CA GLU A 203 -10.12 -9.74 9.89
C GLU A 203 -9.87 -8.25 10.06
N THR A 204 -9.68 -7.53 8.96
CA THR A 204 -9.40 -6.08 8.94
C THR A 204 -10.10 -5.45 7.75
N PRO A 205 -10.69 -4.24 7.88
CA PRO A 205 -11.27 -3.53 6.74
C PRO A 205 -10.22 -3.06 5.72
N GLU A 206 -8.94 -3.05 6.09
CA GLU A 206 -7.84 -2.64 5.22
C GLU A 206 -7.48 -3.68 4.15
N VAL A 207 -7.99 -4.91 4.28
CA VAL A 207 -7.83 -5.97 3.27
C VAL A 207 -9.20 -6.35 2.75
N ARG A 208 -9.46 -6.02 1.48
CA ARG A 208 -10.74 -6.29 0.83
C ARG A 208 -10.81 -7.73 0.34
N VAL A 209 -9.71 -8.25 -0.19
CA VAL A 209 -9.64 -9.61 -0.74
C VAL A 209 -8.35 -10.30 -0.32
N ASP A 210 -8.48 -11.48 0.29
CA ASP A 210 -7.35 -12.33 0.69
C ASP A 210 -7.17 -13.54 -0.23
N THR A 211 -6.73 -13.28 -1.46
CA THR A 211 -6.53 -14.33 -2.48
C THR A 211 -5.50 -15.37 -2.06
N ASN A 212 -4.45 -14.95 -1.35
CA ASN A 212 -3.33 -15.81 -0.94
C ASN A 212 -3.57 -16.52 0.40
N LYS A 213 -4.71 -16.28 1.06
CA LYS A 213 -5.07 -16.87 2.36
C LYS A 213 -4.04 -16.55 3.47
N VAL A 214 -3.39 -15.39 3.41
CA VAL A 214 -2.34 -15.00 4.38
C VAL A 214 -2.90 -14.43 5.67
N LEU A 215 -4.19 -14.10 5.72
CA LEU A 215 -4.88 -13.68 6.95
C LEU A 215 -5.30 -14.86 7.83
N LYS A 216 -4.81 -16.07 7.55
CA LYS A 216 -5.14 -17.28 8.31
C LYS A 216 -3.86 -18.01 8.71
N SER A 217 -3.78 -18.44 9.95
CA SER A 217 -2.70 -19.30 10.45
C SER A 217 -3.28 -20.43 11.28
N SER A 218 -2.62 -21.59 11.25
CA SER A 218 -3.00 -22.78 12.01
C SER A 218 -1.77 -23.37 12.69
N LYS A 219 -1.89 -23.71 13.97
CA LYS A 219 -0.82 -24.39 14.73
C LYS A 219 -1.37 -25.59 15.47
N LYS A 220 -0.57 -26.66 15.58
CA LYS A 220 -0.92 -27.88 16.31
C LYS A 220 0.01 -28.08 17.49
N ILE A 221 -0.51 -28.61 18.58
CA ILE A 221 0.24 -29.02 19.75
C ILE A 221 -0.27 -30.38 20.24
N LYS A 222 0.64 -31.25 20.66
CA LYS A 222 0.30 -32.49 21.33
C LYS A 222 0.43 -32.29 22.83
N VAL A 223 -0.65 -32.51 23.56
CA VAL A 223 -0.70 -32.40 25.01
C VAL A 223 -0.63 -33.82 25.60
N GLY A 224 0.35 -34.06 26.46
CA GLY A 224 0.49 -35.29 27.22
C GLY A 224 -0.27 -35.22 28.55
N THR A 225 -0.21 -36.29 29.32
CA THR A 225 -0.72 -36.31 30.70
C THR A 225 0.13 -35.42 31.60
N CYS A 226 -0.55 -34.50 32.28
CA CYS A 226 -0.23 -34.14 33.66
C CYS A 226 -0.55 -35.33 34.58
#